data_AF-A0A223HSS4-F1
#
_entry.id   AF-A0A223HSS4-F1
#
_cell.length_a   1.000
_cell.length_b   1.000
_cell.length_c   1.000
_cell.angle_alpha   90.00
_cell.angle_beta   90.00
_cell.angle_gamma   90.00
#
_symmetry.space_group_name_H-M   'P 1'
#
loop_
_entity.id
_entity.type
_entity.pdbx_description
1 polymer ?
#
loop_
_entity_poly.entity_id
_entity_poly.type
_entity_poly.pdbx_seq_one_letter_code
_entity_poly.pdbx_strand_id
1 'polypeptide(L)' 'MEREVYQILREEPTIRQIDLANRLDLTEQYIRKLIKKLKEHGWIERIGAKKNGYWKIIEKP' A
#
# COMPACT_ATOMS: atom_id res chain seq x y z
N MET A 1 4.64 -4.61 10.83
CA MET A 1 3.94 -4.79 9.54
C MET A 1 3.67 -3.51 8.75
N GLU A 2 3.06 -2.46 9.32
CA GLU A 2 2.71 -1.25 8.55
C GLU A 2 3.92 -0.62 7.84
N ARG A 3 5.08 -0.56 8.51
CA ARG A 3 6.35 -0.09 7.94
C ARG A 3 6.80 -0.88 6.71
N GLU A 4 6.62 -2.20 6.72
CA GLU A 4 7.06 -3.07 5.63
C GLU A 4 6.18 -2.90 4.40
N VAL A 5 4.85 -2.86 4.60
CA VAL A 5 3.90 -2.49 3.54
C VAL A 5 4.27 -1.12 2.95
N TYR A 6 4.57 -0.13 3.81
CA TYR A 6 4.97 1.19 3.35
C TYR A 6 6.25 1.17 2.49
N GLN A 7 7.29 0.42 2.88
CA GLN A 7 8.51 0.31 2.08
C GLN A 7 8.24 -0.33 0.72
N ILE A 8 7.46 -1.41 0.68
CA ILE A 8 7.12 -2.06 -0.60
C ILE A 8 6.31 -1.12 -1.50
N LEU A 9 5.36 -0.36 -0.94
CA LEU A 9 4.60 0.64 -1.71
C LEU A 9 5.48 1.78 -2.22
N ARG A 10 6.58 2.11 -1.53
CA ARG A 10 7.57 3.10 -1.95
C ARG A 10 8.45 2.58 -3.07
N GLU A 11 8.90 1.32 -2.97
CA GLU A 11 9.77 0.66 -3.94
C GLU A 11 9.01 0.26 -5.22
N GLU A 12 7.77 -0.20 -5.07
CA GLU A 12 6.91 -0.67 -6.16
C GLU A 12 5.53 0.00 -6.10
N PRO A 13 5.40 1.27 -6.52
CA PRO A 13 4.15 2.03 -6.42
C PRO A 13 2.95 1.38 -7.15
N THR A 14 3.18 0.56 -8.16
CA THR A 14 2.11 -0.06 -8.95
C THR A 14 1.60 -1.39 -8.39
N ILE A 15 2.21 -1.90 -7.30
CA ILE A 15 1.87 -3.22 -6.76
C ILE A 15 0.39 -3.30 -6.36
N ARG A 16 -0.25 -4.41 -6.72
CA ARG A 16 -1.64 -4.68 -6.34
C ARG A 16 -1.66 -5.29 -4.94
N GLN A 17 -2.75 -5.07 -4.21
CA GLN A 17 -2.89 -5.56 -2.83
C GLN A 17 -2.81 -7.09 -2.73
N ILE A 18 -3.29 -7.80 -3.77
CA ILE A 18 -3.19 -9.26 -3.84
C ILE A 18 -1.75 -9.73 -4.01
N ASP A 19 -0.95 -9.04 -4.83
CA ASP A 19 0.46 -9.36 -5.04
C ASP A 19 1.26 -9.09 -3.75
N LEU A 20 0.91 -8.01 -3.05
CA LEU A 20 1.47 -7.67 -1.74
C LEU A 20 1.14 -8.73 -0.67
N ALA A 21 -0.08 -9.26 -0.68
CA ALA A 21 -0.54 -10.31 0.21
C ALA A 21 0.25 -11.61 -0.03
N ASN A 22 0.39 -12.01 -1.30
CA ASN A 22 1.18 -13.17 -1.69
C ASN A 22 2.66 -13.03 -1.32
N ARG A 23 3.26 -11.85 -1.55
CA ARG A 23 4.68 -11.59 -1.25
C ARG A 23 5.00 -11.65 0.24
N LEU A 24 4.06 -11.27 1.09
CA LEU A 24 4.23 -11.23 2.54
C LEU A 24 3.67 -12.48 3.25
N ASP A 25 3.11 -13.44 2.50
CA ASP A 25 2.38 -14.60 3.03
C ASP A 25 1.27 -14.20 4.03
N LEU A 26 0.45 -13.22 3.62
CA LEU A 26 -0.63 -12.65 4.42
C LEU A 26 -1.96 -12.76 3.69
N THR A 27 -3.06 -12.66 4.45
CA THR A 27 -4.39 -12.56 3.84
C THR A 27 -4.61 -11.18 3.21
N GLU A 28 -5.31 -11.14 2.08
CA GLU A 28 -5.66 -9.87 1.41
C GLU A 28 -6.45 -8.94 2.34
N GLN A 29 -7.28 -9.51 3.23
CA GLN A 29 -8.03 -8.74 4.23
C GLN A 29 -7.11 -8.02 5.22
N TYR A 30 -6.03 -8.67 5.66
CA TYR A 30 -5.05 -8.05 6.54
C TYR A 30 -4.27 -6.94 5.82
N ILE A 31 -3.87 -7.16 4.57
CA ILE A 31 -3.27 -6.10 3.73
C ILE A 31 -4.21 -4.89 3.58
N ARG A 32 -5.50 -5.12 3.31
CA ARG A 32 -6.50 -4.04 3.25
C ARG A 32 -6.57 -3.24 4.54
N LYS A 33 -6.49 -3.90 5.71
CA LYS A 33 -6.46 -3.22 7.02
C LYS A 33 -5.21 -2.36 7.18
N LEU A 34 -4.03 -2.87 6.82
CA LEU A 34 -2.77 -2.12 6.89
C LEU A 34 -2.78 -0.90 5.95
N ILE A 35 -3.19 -1.08 4.70
CA ILE A 35 -3.32 0.03 3.74
C ILE A 35 -4.32 1.08 4.22
N LYS A 36 -5.47 0.67 4.77
CA LYS A 36 -6.46 1.60 5.34
C LYS A 36 -5.83 2.47 6.42
N LYS A 37 -5.09 1.87 7.36
CA LYS A 37 -4.38 2.64 8.39
C LYS A 37 -3.36 3.60 7.79
N LEU A 38 -2.51 3.16 6.86
CA LEU A 38 -1.52 4.03 6.21
C LEU A 38 -2.17 5.24 5.52
N LYS A 39 -3.34 5.05 4.90
CA LYS A 39 -4.14 6.14 4.32
C LYS A 39 -4.70 7.07 5.40
N GLU A 40 -5.27 6.53 6.47
CA GLU A 40 -5.84 7.31 7.59
C GLU A 40 -4.78 8.16 8.30
N HIS A 41 -3.54 7.67 8.42
CA HIS A 41 -2.41 8.44 8.95
C HIS A 41 -1.89 9.50 7.97
N GLY A 42 -2.36 9.47 6.72
CA GLY A 42 -1.91 10.36 5.65
C GLY A 42 -0.47 10.07 5.22
N TRP A 43 -0.06 8.80 5.19
CA TRP A 43 1.27 8.39 4.72
C TRP A 43 1.27 7.93 3.27
N ILE A 44 0.12 7.45 2.77
CA ILE A 44 -0.03 7.01 1.38
C ILE A 44 -1.37 7.44 0.78
N GLU A 45 -1.42 7.54 -0.54
CA GLU A 45 -2.63 7.76 -1.33
C GLU A 45 -2.63 6.89 -2.59
N ARG A 46 -3.81 6.47 -3.09
CA ARG A 46 -3.91 5.80 -4.39
C ARG A 46 -4.26 6.83 -5.45
N ILE A 47 -3.40 6.99 -6.46
CA ILE A 47 -3.62 7.89 -7.59
C ILE A 47 -3.99 7.07 -8.83
N GLY A 48 -5.03 7.50 -9.55
CA GLY A 48 -5.48 6.86 -10.79
C GLY A 48 -6.51 5.73 -10.60
N ALA A 49 -6.86 5.08 -11.71
CA ALA A 49 -7.93 4.08 -11.75
C ALA A 49 -7.53 2.77 -11.03
N LYS A 50 -8.52 1.94 -10.68
CA LYS A 50 -8.31 0.66 -9.97
C LYS A 50 -7.29 -0.27 -10.67
N LYS A 51 -7.27 -0.28 -12.01
CA LYS A 51 -6.37 -1.11 -12.83
C LYS A 51 -4.98 -0.51 -13.06
N ASN A 52 -4.88 0.80 -13.25
CA ASN A 52 -3.64 1.46 -13.71
C ASN A 52 -3.11 2.53 -12.74
N GLY A 53 -3.69 2.62 -11.54
CA GLY A 53 -3.26 3.57 -10.53
C GLY A 53 -2.06 3.07 -9.74
N TYR A 54 -1.36 3.99 -9.08
CA TYR A 54 -0.19 3.73 -8.25
C TYR A 54 -0.35 4.30 -6.85
N TRP A 55 0.44 3.81 -5.90
CA TRP A 55 0.52 4.28 -4.53
C TRP A 55 1.52 5.44 -4.45
N LYS A 56 1.02 6.61 -4.09
CA LYS A 56 1.83 7.79 -3.82
C LYS A 56 2.21 7.81 -2.34
N ILE A 57 3.50 7.99 -2.07
CA ILE A 57 4.01 8.23 -0.72
C ILE A 57 3.84 9.71 -0.39
N ILE A 58 3.32 10.00 0.80
CA ILE A 58 3.15 11.36 1.32
C ILE A 58 4.30 11.62 2.28
N GLU A 59 5.33 12.31 1.80
CA GLU A 59 6.36 12.86 2.67
C GLU A 59 5.79 14.10 3.36
N LYS A 60 5.69 14.05 4.69
CA LYS A 60 5.40 15.25 5.47
C LYS A 60 6.71 15.99 5.72
N PRO A 61 6.75 17.32 5.55
CA PRO A 61 7.88 18.14 5.95
C PRO A 61 8.12 18.09 7.47
#